data_AF-A0A967IYQ3-F1
#
_entry.id   AF-A0A967IYQ3-F1
#
_cell.length_a   1.000
_cell.length_b   1.000
_cell.length_c   1.000
_cell.angle_alpha   90.00
_cell.angle_beta   90.00
_cell.angle_gamma   90.00
#
_symmetry.space_group_name_H-M   'P 1'
#
loop_
_entity.id
_entity.type
_entity.pdbx_description
1 polymer ?
#
loop_
_entity_poly.entity_id
_entity_poly.type
_entity_poly.pdbx_seq_one_letter_code
_entity_poly.pdbx_strand_id
1 'polypeptide(L)'
;MQIRRRLKYRVAAAFAAFGGLVSLFQASGLYVASHNLEERLIDDTLTAELQDYTERRARNPSSIPEMTATIRAYVLPAQGDTPIPPKVVELAPGRHQITIEGTPFRAAVADRGDERYVILYNEGQLRRREQGLLALLAGGVLVMTGLSALAGFWLAGRVIAPVTDLVRRVANLRPEDKPESLANHYPWDE
;
A
#
# COMPACT_ATOMS: atom_id res chain seq x y z
N MET A 1 40.18 -15.99 -8.85
CA MET A 1 38.73 -15.93 -9.17
C MET A 1 37.85 -15.35 -8.06
N GLN A 2 38.18 -15.49 -6.77
CA GLN A 2 37.32 -15.06 -5.64
C GLN A 2 37.09 -13.52 -5.54
N ILE A 3 38.05 -12.69 -5.94
CA ILE A 3 37.96 -11.22 -5.82
C ILE A 3 36.86 -10.63 -6.74
N ARG A 4 36.80 -11.07 -8.01
CA ARG A 4 35.76 -10.65 -8.97
C ARG A 4 34.35 -11.04 -8.51
N ARG A 5 34.21 -12.17 -7.83
CA ARG A 5 32.92 -12.64 -7.28
C ARG A 5 32.47 -11.73 -6.13
N ARG A 6 33.38 -11.34 -5.23
CA ARG A 6 33.08 -10.42 -4.11
C ARG A 6 32.62 -9.03 -4.57
N LEU A 7 33.17 -8.50 -5.66
CA LEU A 7 32.75 -7.18 -6.17
C LEU A 7 31.36 -7.20 -6.81
N LYS A 8 31.05 -8.22 -7.62
CA LYS A 8 29.72 -8.39 -8.24
C LYS A 8 28.61 -8.51 -7.19
N TYR A 9 28.87 -9.22 -6.08
CA TYR A 9 27.92 -9.31 -4.97
C TYR A 9 27.71 -7.98 -4.25
N ARG A 10 28.76 -7.17 -4.03
CA ARG A 10 28.62 -5.86 -3.37
C ARG A 10 27.79 -4.89 -4.20
N VAL A 11 28.03 -4.83 -5.51
CA VAL A 11 27.25 -3.97 -6.42
C VAL A 11 25.80 -4.46 -6.50
N ALA A 12 25.56 -5.75 -6.70
CA ALA A 12 24.21 -6.31 -6.70
C ALA A 12 23.47 -6.03 -5.38
N ALA A 13 24.13 -6.16 -4.24
CA ALA A 13 23.54 -5.86 -2.93
C ALA A 13 23.19 -4.38 -2.77
N ALA A 14 24.04 -3.46 -3.25
CA ALA A 14 23.75 -2.03 -3.20
C ALA A 14 22.54 -1.65 -4.06
N PHE A 15 22.47 -2.18 -5.29
CA PHE A 15 21.31 -1.97 -6.17
C PHE A 15 20.04 -2.62 -5.61
N ALA A 16 20.13 -3.83 -5.05
CA ALA A 16 19.02 -4.49 -4.39
C ALA A 16 18.50 -3.66 -3.21
N ALA A 17 19.39 -3.17 -2.35
CA ALA A 17 19.02 -2.32 -1.22
C ALA A 17 18.37 -1.02 -1.69
N PHE A 18 18.93 -0.37 -2.70
CA PHE A 18 18.36 0.86 -3.26
C PHE A 18 16.97 0.63 -3.87
N GLY A 19 16.83 -0.35 -4.76
CA GLY A 19 15.55 -0.69 -5.39
C GLY A 19 14.50 -1.15 -4.37
N GLY A 20 14.92 -1.90 -3.36
CA GLY A 20 14.08 -2.32 -2.24
C GLY A 20 13.60 -1.13 -1.41
N LEU A 21 14.48 -0.18 -1.08
CA LEU A 21 14.10 1.02 -0.33
C LEU A 21 13.12 1.90 -1.13
N VAL A 22 13.38 2.13 -2.42
CA VAL A 22 12.51 2.94 -3.28
C VAL A 22 11.14 2.29 -3.44
N SER A 23 11.11 0.98 -3.71
CA SER A 23 9.85 0.25 -3.86
C SER A 23 9.07 0.18 -2.54
N LEU A 24 9.74 -0.01 -1.40
CA LEU A 24 9.10 0.03 -0.09
C LEU A 24 8.50 1.40 0.19
N PHE A 25 9.24 2.48 -0.08
CA PHE A 25 8.74 3.85 0.08
C PHE A 25 7.48 4.08 -0.78
N GLN A 26 7.51 3.68 -2.05
CA GLN A 26 6.35 3.80 -2.93
C GLN A 26 5.17 2.96 -2.45
N ALA A 27 5.41 1.71 -2.04
CA ALA A 27 4.39 0.81 -1.52
C ALA A 27 3.72 1.37 -0.26
N SER A 28 4.51 1.90 0.67
CA SER A 28 4.00 2.59 1.86
C SER A 28 3.16 3.81 1.50
N GLY A 29 3.61 4.63 0.55
CA GLY A 29 2.84 5.77 0.06
C GLY A 29 1.50 5.37 -0.53
N LEU A 30 1.46 4.32 -1.35
CA LEU A 30 0.22 3.81 -1.95
C LEU A 30 -0.72 3.24 -0.88
N TYR A 31 -0.19 2.50 0.09
CA TYR A 31 -0.98 1.97 1.19
C TYR A 31 -1.65 3.08 2.01
N VAL A 32 -0.88 4.11 2.43
CA VAL A 32 -1.41 5.25 3.19
C VAL A 32 -2.44 6.01 2.36
N ALA A 33 -2.19 6.26 1.08
CA ALA A 33 -3.13 6.94 0.20
C ALA A 33 -4.45 6.15 0.06
N SER A 34 -4.37 4.83 -0.15
CA SER A 34 -5.53 3.95 -0.26
C SER A 34 -6.35 3.94 1.03
N HIS A 35 -5.69 3.76 2.17
CA HIS A 35 -6.34 3.71 3.48
C HIS A 35 -7.05 5.03 3.80
N ASN A 36 -6.36 6.16 3.61
CA ASN A 36 -6.96 7.49 3.82
C ASN A 36 -8.15 7.76 2.89
N LEU A 37 -8.07 7.34 1.62
CA LEU A 37 -9.16 7.49 0.67
C LEU A 37 -10.38 6.66 1.11
N GLU A 38 -10.14 5.44 1.54
CA GLU A 38 -11.16 4.52 2.02
C GLU A 38 -11.89 5.05 3.26
N GLU A 39 -11.16 5.53 4.26
CA GLU A 39 -11.78 6.15 5.44
C GLU A 39 -12.67 7.33 5.08
N ARG A 40 -12.21 8.20 4.16
CA ARG A 40 -13.00 9.34 3.68
C ARG A 40 -14.26 8.90 2.95
N LEU A 41 -14.15 7.91 2.06
CA LEU A 41 -15.29 7.40 1.31
C LEU A 41 -16.34 6.75 2.22
N ILE A 42 -15.91 6.03 3.26
CA ILE A 42 -16.82 5.45 4.26
C ILE A 42 -17.50 6.57 5.04
N ASP A 43 -16.73 7.57 5.48
CA ASP A 43 -17.24 8.70 6.25
C ASP A 43 -18.24 9.55 5.44
N ASP A 44 -17.96 9.80 4.16
CA ASP A 44 -18.84 10.53 3.25
C ASP A 44 -20.12 9.72 2.97
N THR A 45 -19.98 8.41 2.74
CA THR A 45 -21.12 7.49 2.58
C THR A 45 -22.00 7.49 3.83
N LEU A 46 -21.41 7.34 5.02
CA LEU A 46 -22.15 7.36 6.28
C LEU A 46 -22.90 8.68 6.49
N THR A 47 -22.28 9.80 6.11
CA THR A 47 -22.89 11.13 6.24
C THR A 47 -24.06 11.28 5.27
N ALA A 48 -23.88 10.88 4.01
CA ALA A 48 -24.93 10.93 2.99
C ALA A 48 -26.13 10.03 3.36
N GLU A 49 -25.87 8.80 3.80
CA GLU A 49 -26.92 7.86 4.21
C GLU A 49 -27.66 8.34 5.45
N LEU A 50 -26.95 8.93 6.42
CA LEU A 50 -27.57 9.46 7.62
C LEU A 50 -28.47 10.67 7.30
N GLN A 51 -28.02 11.52 6.39
CA GLN A 51 -28.81 12.63 5.91
C GLN A 51 -30.05 12.14 5.15
N ASP A 52 -29.89 11.28 4.15
CA ASP A 52 -31.00 10.77 3.34
C ASP A 52 -32.01 10.01 4.20
N TYR A 53 -31.54 9.15 5.10
CA TYR A 53 -32.41 8.43 6.01
C TYR A 53 -33.21 9.36 6.91
N THR A 54 -32.57 10.38 7.49
CA THR A 54 -33.31 11.31 8.36
C THR A 54 -34.31 12.17 7.58
N GLU A 55 -33.97 12.60 6.36
CA GLU A 55 -34.89 13.36 5.50
C GLU A 55 -36.09 12.51 5.06
N ARG A 56 -35.87 11.23 4.72
CA ARG A 56 -36.94 10.27 4.43
C ARG A 56 -37.85 10.08 5.64
N ARG A 57 -37.27 9.94 6.83
CA ARG A 57 -38.02 9.77 8.08
C ARG A 57 -38.84 11.01 8.46
N ALA A 58 -38.29 12.20 8.24
CA ALA A 58 -39.00 13.46 8.45
C ALA A 58 -40.25 13.59 7.57
N ARG A 59 -40.21 13.05 6.35
CA ARG A 59 -41.37 12.99 5.44
C ARG A 59 -42.32 11.83 5.74
N ASN A 60 -41.79 10.69 6.16
CA ASN A 60 -42.56 9.51 6.53
C ASN A 60 -42.00 8.86 7.82
N PRO A 61 -42.65 9.10 8.98
CA PRO A 61 -42.24 8.52 10.26
C PRO A 61 -42.29 6.99 10.34
N SER A 62 -42.82 6.30 9.31
CA SER A 62 -42.81 4.83 9.21
C SER A 62 -41.74 4.27 8.29
N SER A 63 -40.81 5.10 7.77
CA SER A 63 -39.78 4.65 6.84
C SER A 63 -38.84 3.61 7.48
N ILE A 64 -38.73 2.43 6.88
CA ILE A 64 -37.94 1.32 7.44
C ILE A 64 -36.44 1.67 7.34
N PRO A 65 -35.62 1.42 8.38
CA PRO A 65 -34.18 1.58 8.30
C PRO A 65 -33.57 0.67 7.23
N GLU A 66 -32.56 1.16 6.51
CA GLU A 66 -31.86 0.34 5.54
C GLU A 66 -31.04 -0.77 6.20
N MET A 67 -31.21 -1.98 5.69
CA MET A 67 -30.50 -3.18 6.11
C MET A 67 -29.91 -3.89 4.90
N THR A 68 -28.70 -3.52 4.55
CA THR A 68 -27.90 -4.12 3.48
C THR A 68 -26.75 -4.94 4.09
N ALA A 69 -26.07 -5.75 3.27
CA ALA A 69 -24.87 -6.49 3.71
C ALA A 69 -23.77 -5.57 4.28
N THR A 70 -23.68 -4.35 3.77
CA THR A 70 -22.65 -3.37 4.13
C THR A 70 -23.17 -2.30 5.10
N ILE A 71 -24.43 -1.90 5.00
CA ILE A 71 -24.99 -0.77 5.77
C ILE A 71 -26.15 -1.27 6.65
N ARG A 72 -26.17 -0.88 7.92
CA ARG A 72 -27.27 -1.17 8.84
C ARG A 72 -27.67 0.09 9.59
N ALA A 73 -28.89 0.56 9.37
CA ALA A 73 -29.45 1.70 10.09
C ALA A 73 -30.31 1.25 11.28
N TYR A 74 -30.27 2.02 12.36
CA TYR A 74 -31.03 1.85 13.58
C TYR A 74 -31.59 3.19 14.04
N VAL A 75 -32.74 3.15 14.70
CA VAL A 75 -33.36 4.31 15.37
C VAL A 75 -33.58 3.95 16.83
N LEU A 76 -33.20 4.87 17.72
CA LEU A 76 -33.47 4.79 19.15
C LEU A 76 -34.48 5.89 19.55
N PRO A 77 -35.45 5.60 20.44
CA PRO A 77 -35.73 4.29 21.04
C PRO A 77 -36.17 3.26 20.00
N ALA A 78 -35.85 1.98 20.25
CA ALA A 78 -36.12 0.89 19.31
C ALA A 78 -37.63 0.86 18.97
N GLN A 79 -37.96 0.94 17.68
CA GLN A 79 -39.33 0.76 17.23
C GLN A 79 -39.54 -0.69 16.76
N GLY A 80 -40.50 -1.37 17.38
CA GLY A 80 -40.83 -2.77 17.09
C GLY A 80 -39.79 -3.77 17.62
N ASP A 81 -39.74 -4.96 17.01
CA ASP A 81 -38.88 -6.08 17.44
C ASP A 81 -37.48 -6.06 16.82
N THR A 82 -36.99 -4.91 16.34
CA THR A 82 -35.65 -4.85 15.73
C THR A 82 -34.58 -4.99 16.82
N PRO A 83 -33.77 -6.07 16.84
CA PRO A 83 -32.75 -6.24 17.87
C PRO A 83 -31.62 -5.25 17.64
N ILE A 84 -31.47 -4.29 18.55
CA ILE A 84 -30.38 -3.32 18.55
C ILE A 84 -29.23 -3.88 19.41
N PRO A 85 -28.01 -4.02 18.86
CA PRO A 85 -26.87 -4.47 19.65
C PRO A 85 -26.60 -3.52 20.83
N PRO A 86 -26.26 -4.00 22.04
CA PRO A 86 -26.03 -3.16 23.21
C PRO A 86 -24.98 -2.06 22.97
N LYS A 87 -23.92 -2.41 22.22
CA LYS A 87 -22.84 -1.49 21.84
C LYS A 87 -23.30 -0.30 20.99
N VAL A 88 -24.43 -0.41 20.30
CA VAL A 88 -25.00 0.67 19.49
C VAL A 88 -25.76 1.67 20.36
N VAL A 89 -26.39 1.18 21.43
CA VAL A 89 -27.17 1.99 22.38
C VAL A 89 -26.28 2.94 23.18
N GLU A 90 -25.08 2.49 23.54
CA GLU A 90 -24.12 3.24 24.36
C GLU A 90 -23.36 4.34 23.59
N LEU A 91 -23.54 4.43 22.26
CA LEU A 91 -22.78 5.38 21.45
C LEU A 91 -23.27 6.82 21.66
N ALA A 92 -22.32 7.70 21.94
CA ALA A 92 -22.54 9.14 21.91
C ALA A 92 -22.66 9.64 20.45
N PRO A 93 -23.25 10.83 20.21
CA PRO A 93 -23.24 11.46 18.89
C PRO A 93 -21.82 11.60 18.34
N GLY A 94 -21.67 11.36 17.03
CA GLY A 94 -20.38 11.39 16.34
C GLY A 94 -20.04 10.07 15.64
N ARG A 95 -18.76 9.91 15.30
CA ARG A 95 -18.24 8.72 14.60
C ARG A 95 -17.50 7.82 15.58
N HIS A 96 -17.78 6.53 15.54
CA HIS A 96 -17.19 5.53 16.43
C HIS A 96 -16.79 4.28 15.65
N GLN A 97 -15.77 3.57 16.13
CA GLN A 97 -15.45 2.24 15.63
C GLN A 97 -15.85 1.21 16.68
N ILE A 98 -16.67 0.24 16.29
CA ILE A 98 -17.17 -0.81 17.18
C ILE A 98 -16.98 -2.17 16.55
N THR A 99 -16.79 -3.19 17.39
CA THR A 99 -16.73 -4.58 16.94
C THR A 99 -17.95 -5.33 17.46
N ILE A 100 -18.77 -5.84 16.54
CA ILE A 100 -19.96 -6.66 16.83
C ILE A 100 -19.68 -8.07 16.31
N GLU A 101 -19.73 -9.08 17.19
CA GLU A 101 -19.55 -10.50 16.84
C GLU A 101 -18.24 -10.78 16.05
N GLY A 102 -17.14 -10.06 16.38
CA GLY A 102 -15.84 -10.21 15.70
C GLY A 102 -15.71 -9.47 14.35
N THR A 103 -16.78 -8.79 13.91
CA THR A 103 -16.78 -7.95 12.71
C THR A 103 -16.68 -6.47 13.11
N PRO A 104 -15.72 -5.71 12.54
CA PRO A 104 -15.56 -4.30 12.78
C PRO A 104 -16.60 -3.54 11.97
N PHE A 105 -17.18 -2.56 12.62
CA PHE A 105 -18.13 -1.63 12.04
C PHE A 105 -17.69 -0.21 12.37
N ARG A 106 -17.82 0.68 11.38
CA ARG A 106 -17.78 2.12 11.62
C ARG A 106 -19.20 2.60 11.82
N ALA A 107 -19.44 3.30 12.91
CA ALA A 107 -20.74 3.80 13.32
C ALA A 107 -20.78 5.32 13.20
N ALA A 108 -21.85 5.86 12.60
CA ALA A 108 -22.18 7.27 12.64
C ALA A 108 -23.48 7.46 13.43
N VAL A 109 -23.45 8.33 14.43
CA VAL A 109 -24.57 8.61 15.34
C VAL A 109 -24.94 10.09 15.25
N ALA A 110 -26.22 10.36 15.03
CA ALA A 110 -26.76 11.71 15.07
C ALA A 110 -28.07 11.74 15.87
N ASP A 111 -28.21 12.77 16.70
CA ASP A 111 -29.42 13.01 17.48
C ASP A 111 -30.28 14.04 16.74
N ARG A 112 -31.57 13.73 16.52
CA ARG A 112 -32.55 14.64 15.93
C ARG A 112 -33.84 14.59 16.74
N GLY A 113 -34.08 15.63 17.53
CA GLY A 113 -35.24 15.69 18.43
C GLY A 113 -35.09 14.66 19.55
N ASP A 114 -36.10 13.80 19.70
CA ASP A 114 -36.14 12.74 20.71
C ASP A 114 -35.67 11.38 20.16
N GLU A 115 -35.28 11.34 18.87
CA GLU A 115 -34.80 10.13 18.20
C GLU A 115 -33.29 10.23 17.93
N ARG A 116 -32.59 9.12 18.16
CA ARG A 116 -31.18 8.93 17.81
C ARG A 116 -31.07 7.99 16.61
N TYR A 117 -30.38 8.46 15.58
CA TYR A 117 -30.15 7.76 14.34
C TYR A 117 -28.74 7.18 14.34
N VAL A 118 -28.61 5.87 14.13
CA VAL A 118 -27.32 5.19 14.07
C VAL A 118 -27.18 4.44 12.76
N ILE A 119 -26.10 4.68 12.02
CA ILE A 119 -25.77 3.93 10.82
C ILE A 119 -24.44 3.21 11.04
N LEU A 120 -24.44 1.91 10.78
CA LEU A 120 -23.25 1.05 10.83
C LEU A 120 -22.81 0.70 9.42
N TYR A 121 -21.51 0.78 9.17
CA TYR A 121 -20.84 0.32 7.96
C TYR A 121 -19.94 -0.88 8.27
N ASN A 122 -20.14 -2.00 7.57
CA ASN A 122 -19.42 -3.25 7.75
C ASN A 122 -18.03 -3.20 7.09
N GLU A 123 -16.97 -3.15 7.90
CA GLU A 123 -15.57 -3.15 7.43
C GLU A 123 -15.03 -4.59 7.23
N GLY A 124 -15.85 -5.63 7.42
CA GLY A 124 -15.44 -7.04 7.34
C GLY A 124 -14.93 -7.45 5.95
N GLN A 125 -15.60 -7.04 4.87
CA GLN A 125 -15.14 -7.31 3.50
C GLN A 125 -13.90 -6.49 3.13
N LEU A 126 -13.76 -5.32 3.75
CA LEU A 126 -12.66 -4.38 3.55
C LEU A 126 -11.32 -5.01 3.93
N ARG A 127 -11.28 -5.65 5.10
CA ARG A 127 -10.06 -6.30 5.62
C ARG A 127 -9.48 -7.33 4.65
N ARG A 128 -10.33 -8.07 3.93
CA ARG A 128 -9.86 -9.05 2.92
C ARG A 128 -9.19 -8.35 1.74
N ARG A 129 -9.73 -7.19 1.32
CA ARG A 129 -9.16 -6.38 0.23
C ARG A 129 -7.84 -5.74 0.67
N GLU A 130 -7.77 -5.19 1.88
CA GLU A 130 -6.53 -4.65 2.45
C GLU A 130 -5.42 -5.71 2.54
N GLN A 131 -5.75 -6.93 2.98
CA GLN A 131 -4.79 -8.04 2.99
C GLN A 131 -4.30 -8.40 1.57
N GLY A 132 -5.18 -8.40 0.59
CA GLY A 132 -4.82 -8.59 -0.82
C GLY A 132 -3.91 -7.49 -1.35
N LEU A 133 -4.21 -6.22 -1.02
CA LEU A 133 -3.38 -5.07 -1.39
C LEU A 133 -1.98 -5.17 -0.75
N LEU A 134 -1.92 -5.49 0.55
CA LEU A 134 -0.64 -5.69 1.26
C LEU A 134 0.17 -6.82 0.64
N ALA A 135 -0.46 -7.94 0.30
CA ALA A 135 0.21 -9.05 -0.38
C ALA A 135 0.74 -8.65 -1.77
N LEU A 136 -0.05 -7.91 -2.55
CA LEU A 136 0.34 -7.40 -3.86
C LEU A 136 1.53 -6.42 -3.75
N LEU A 137 1.47 -5.49 -2.80
CA LEU A 137 2.54 -4.52 -2.53
C LEU A 137 3.83 -5.22 -2.09
N ALA A 138 3.74 -6.16 -1.15
CA ALA A 138 4.89 -6.94 -0.69
C ALA A 138 5.50 -7.75 -1.84
N GLY A 139 4.67 -8.40 -2.67
CA GLY A 139 5.12 -9.09 -3.87
C GLY A 139 5.85 -8.15 -4.85
N GLY A 140 5.29 -6.96 -5.10
CA GLY A 140 5.89 -5.93 -5.95
C GLY A 140 7.27 -5.47 -5.44
N VAL A 141 7.40 -5.22 -4.13
CA VAL A 141 8.67 -4.85 -3.49
C VAL A 141 9.72 -5.96 -3.66
N LEU A 142 9.34 -7.22 -3.44
CA LEU A 142 10.25 -8.36 -3.61
C LEU A 142 10.71 -8.52 -5.05
N VAL A 143 9.80 -8.41 -6.01
CA VAL A 143 10.12 -8.48 -7.45
C VAL A 143 11.06 -7.34 -7.83
N MET A 144 10.75 -6.10 -7.43
CA MET A 144 11.57 -4.94 -7.77
C MET A 144 12.97 -5.00 -7.14
N THR A 145 13.06 -5.48 -5.90
CA THR A 145 14.33 -5.74 -5.21
C THR A 145 15.15 -6.78 -5.98
N GLY A 146 14.53 -7.88 -6.40
CA GLY A 146 15.16 -8.93 -7.19
C GLY A 146 15.65 -8.43 -8.56
N LEU A 147 14.81 -7.69 -9.29
CA LEU A 147 15.18 -7.07 -10.56
C LEU A 147 16.34 -6.09 -10.41
N SER A 148 16.34 -5.29 -9.34
CA SER A 148 17.42 -4.36 -9.04
C SER A 148 18.73 -5.10 -8.73
N ALA A 149 18.67 -6.21 -8.00
CA ALA A 149 19.82 -7.07 -7.74
C ALA A 149 20.39 -7.66 -9.05
N LEU A 150 19.53 -8.15 -9.94
CA LEU A 150 19.90 -8.69 -11.24
C LEU A 150 20.55 -7.61 -12.13
N ALA A 151 19.97 -6.41 -12.16
CA ALA A 151 20.51 -5.26 -12.88
C ALA A 151 21.90 -4.87 -12.34
N GLY A 152 22.07 -4.81 -11.01
CA GLY A 152 23.36 -4.54 -10.38
C GLY A 152 24.41 -5.61 -10.70
N PHE A 153 24.00 -6.88 -10.75
CA PHE A 153 24.89 -7.98 -11.14
C PHE A 153 25.31 -7.87 -12.62
N TRP A 154 24.37 -7.55 -13.51
CA TRP A 154 24.63 -7.38 -14.95
C TRP A 154 25.54 -6.18 -15.22
N LEU A 155 25.29 -5.03 -14.60
CA LEU A 155 26.15 -3.84 -14.70
C LEU A 155 27.57 -4.12 -14.19
N ALA A 156 27.70 -4.81 -13.05
CA ALA A 156 29.01 -5.20 -12.53
C ALA A 156 29.75 -6.15 -13.49
N GLY A 157 29.04 -6.96 -14.26
CA GLY A 157 29.61 -7.77 -15.33
C GLY A 157 30.09 -6.94 -16.53
N ARG A 158 29.29 -5.96 -16.96
CA ARG A 158 29.53 -5.15 -18.18
C ARG A 158 30.58 -4.06 -18.00
N VAL A 159 30.63 -3.40 -16.84
CA VAL A 159 31.48 -2.22 -16.58
C VAL A 159 32.87 -2.58 -16.04
N ILE A 160 33.00 -3.68 -15.27
CA ILE A 160 34.28 -4.05 -14.64
C ILE A 160 35.14 -4.94 -15.56
N ALA A 161 34.51 -5.68 -16.48
CA ALA A 161 35.24 -6.55 -17.41
C ALA A 161 36.28 -5.82 -18.28
N PRO A 162 36.00 -4.63 -18.86
CA PRO A 162 36.96 -3.93 -19.71
C PRO A 162 38.10 -3.28 -18.90
N VAL A 163 37.78 -2.66 -17.77
CA VAL A 163 38.77 -1.91 -16.95
C VAL A 163 39.81 -2.85 -16.34
N THR A 164 39.42 -4.07 -15.97
CA THR A 164 40.37 -5.05 -15.40
C THR A 164 41.33 -5.60 -16.44
N ASP A 165 40.92 -5.73 -17.70
CA ASP A 165 41.79 -6.18 -18.80
C ASP A 165 42.79 -5.10 -19.21
N LEU A 166 42.39 -3.82 -19.14
CA LEU A 166 43.30 -2.70 -19.37
C LEU A 166 44.41 -2.64 -18.31
N VAL A 167 44.05 -2.73 -17.02
CA VAL A 167 45.03 -2.72 -15.92
C VAL A 167 45.97 -3.92 -15.99
N ARG A 168 45.46 -5.09 -16.41
CA ARG A 168 46.28 -6.30 -16.56
C ARG A 168 47.24 -6.22 -17.74
N ARG A 169 46.86 -5.54 -18.82
CA ARG A 169 47.75 -5.26 -19.96
C ARG A 169 48.80 -4.20 -19.62
N VAL A 170 48.44 -3.15 -18.88
CA VAL A 170 49.40 -2.14 -18.39
C VAL A 170 50.38 -2.72 -17.36
N ALA A 171 49.92 -3.62 -16.47
CA ALA A 171 50.78 -4.27 -15.48
C ALA A 171 51.74 -5.33 -16.09
N ASN A 172 51.45 -5.82 -17.30
CA ASN A 172 52.30 -6.78 -18.01
C ASN A 172 53.24 -6.12 -19.04
N LEU A 173 53.14 -4.80 -19.24
CA LEU A 173 54.06 -4.04 -20.09
C LEU A 173 55.39 -3.86 -19.34
N ARG A 174 56.48 -4.42 -19.88
CA ARG A 174 57.84 -4.14 -19.40
C ARG A 174 58.37 -2.87 -20.08
N PRO A 175 59.24 -2.08 -19.42
CA PRO A 175 59.81 -0.86 -19.98
C PRO A 175 60.59 -1.06 -21.30
N GLU A 176 61.00 -2.30 -21.58
CA GLU A 176 61.75 -2.68 -22.78
C GLU A 176 60.88 -3.12 -23.97
N ASP A 177 59.55 -3.18 -23.84
CA ASP A 177 58.66 -3.54 -24.95
C ASP A 177 58.34 -2.30 -25.80
N LYS A 178 58.58 -2.40 -27.13
CA LYS A 178 58.29 -1.32 -28.09
C LYS A 178 56.80 -0.95 -28.05
N PRO A 179 56.44 0.34 -28.05
CA PRO A 179 55.05 0.77 -28.03
C PRO A 179 54.43 0.48 -29.39
N GLU A 180 53.83 -0.69 -29.58
CA GLU A 180 52.90 -0.88 -30.68
C GLU A 180 51.65 -0.03 -30.42
N SER A 181 51.32 0.76 -31.44
CA SER A 181 50.27 1.78 -31.45
C SER A 181 48.95 1.29 -30.84
N LEU A 182 48.74 1.65 -29.58
CA LEU A 182 47.47 1.50 -28.86
C LEU A 182 46.36 2.38 -29.46
N ALA A 183 46.70 3.30 -30.38
CA ALA A 183 45.77 4.20 -31.03
C ALA A 183 44.90 3.52 -32.12
N ASN A 184 45.32 2.39 -32.69
CA ASN A 184 44.59 1.76 -33.80
C ASN A 184 43.36 0.94 -33.38
N HIS A 185 43.15 0.70 -32.07
CA HIS A 185 42.11 -0.21 -31.58
C HIS A 185 40.97 0.50 -30.80
N TYR A 186 41.01 1.83 -30.70
CA TYR A 186 39.93 2.64 -30.15
C TYR A 186 39.52 3.71 -31.18
N PRO A 187 38.55 3.42 -32.06
CA PRO A 187 37.88 4.48 -32.81
C PRO A 187 37.20 5.39 -31.78
N TRP A 188 37.44 6.69 -31.91
CA TRP A 188 36.73 7.71 -31.16
C TRP A 188 35.31 7.78 -31.71
N ASP A 189 34.41 6.97 -31.15
CA ASP A 189 32.98 7.14 -31.36
C ASP A 189 32.43 7.91 -30.14
N GLU A 190 32.13 9.20 -30.37
CA GLU A 190 31.34 10.06 -29.47
C GLU A 190 29.87 9.62 -29.37
#